data_AF-A0A8X7WJ29-F1
#
_entry.id   AF-A0A8X7WJ29-F1
#
_cell.length_a   1.000
_cell.length_b   1.000
_cell.length_c   1.000
_cell.angle_alpha   90.00
_cell.angle_beta   90.00
_cell.angle_gamma   90.00
#
_symmetry.space_group_name_H-M   'P 1'
#
loop_
_entity.id
_entity.type
_entity.pdbx_description
1 polymer ?
#
loop_
_entity_poly.entity_id
_entity_poly.type
_entity_poly.pdbx_seq_one_letter_code
_entity_poly.pdbx_strand_id
1 'polypeptide(L)'
;MDSRLISAAQIGCIDDLYALIHEDPYILETIDVVAFVNTPLHVASAFGNLSFAMETMNLKPSFARKLNTYGSSPLHLAIEEGQTRLTLELLKLDPDLVRLRGKEGTQTLFVM
;
A
#
# COMPACT_ATOMS: atom_id res chain seq x y z
N MET A 1 4.86 11.61 5.16
CA MET A 1 5.65 10.37 5.04
C MET A 1 7.07 10.76 4.66
N ASP A 2 8.09 10.13 5.24
CA ASP A 2 9.52 10.38 4.95
C ASP A 2 9.78 10.22 3.43
N SER A 3 10.53 11.15 2.82
CA SER A 3 10.85 11.14 1.39
C SER A 3 11.70 9.92 0.99
N ARG A 4 12.56 9.42 1.89
CA ARG A 4 13.35 8.21 1.68
C ARG A 4 12.45 6.97 1.63
N LEU A 5 11.45 6.92 2.52
CA LEU A 5 10.47 5.82 2.53
C LEU A 5 9.59 5.83 1.28
N ILE A 6 9.21 7.03 0.79
CA ILE A 6 8.52 7.18 -0.50
C ILE A 6 9.42 6.63 -1.62
N SER A 7 10.67 7.07 -1.70
CA SER A 7 11.62 6.63 -2.73
C SER A 7 11.82 5.12 -2.72
N ALA A 8 12.05 4.53 -1.55
CA ALA A 8 12.20 3.09 -1.37
C ALA A 8 10.96 2.33 -1.89
N ALA A 9 9.76 2.80 -1.57
CA ALA A 9 8.51 2.22 -2.05
C ALA A 9 8.28 2.41 -3.56
N GLN A 10 8.75 3.52 -4.14
CA GLN A 10 8.66 3.80 -5.59
C GLN A 10 9.57 2.93 -6.43
N ILE A 11 10.79 2.63 -5.94
CA ILE A 11 11.75 1.78 -6.66
C ILE A 11 11.67 0.30 -6.23
N GLY A 12 10.96 0.00 -5.15
CA GLY A 12 10.82 -1.33 -4.59
C GLY A 12 12.04 -1.81 -3.79
N CYS A 13 12.84 -0.90 -3.22
CA CYS A 13 14.04 -1.23 -2.47
C CYS A 13 13.70 -1.66 -1.03
N ILE A 14 13.73 -2.97 -0.79
CA ILE A 14 13.48 -3.56 0.54
C ILE A 14 14.64 -3.25 1.50
N ASP A 15 15.88 -3.19 1.00
CA ASP A 15 17.04 -2.86 1.82
C ASP A 15 16.92 -1.46 2.43
N ASP A 16 16.45 -0.47 1.65
CA ASP A 16 16.21 0.89 2.15
C ASP A 16 15.05 0.93 3.16
N LEU A 17 14.01 0.12 2.96
CA LEU A 17 12.92 -0.03 3.95
C LEU A 17 13.47 -0.51 5.29
N TYR A 18 14.30 -1.55 5.28
CA TYR A 18 14.90 -2.08 6.51
C TYR A 18 15.93 -1.14 7.12
N ALA A 19 16.70 -0.41 6.32
CA ALA A 19 17.60 0.63 6.82
C ALA A 19 16.82 1.72 7.58
N LEU A 20 15.69 2.17 7.03
CA LEU A 20 14.82 3.16 7.67
C LEU A 20 14.16 2.63 8.95
N ILE A 21 13.73 1.36 8.96
CA ILE A 21 13.19 0.71 10.17
C ILE A 21 14.28 0.57 11.24
N HIS A 22 15.53 0.34 10.84
CA HIS A 22 16.65 0.27 11.77
C HIS A 22 16.96 1.63 12.39
N GLU A 23 16.91 2.70 11.59
CA GLU A 23 17.06 4.08 12.08
C GLU A 23 15.90 4.52 12.99
N ASP A 24 14.67 4.19 12.61
CA ASP A 24 13.45 4.48 13.38
C ASP A 24 12.49 3.27 13.37
N PRO A 25 12.50 2.45 14.43
CA PRO A 25 11.62 1.28 14.55
C PRO A 25 10.13 1.60 14.57
N TYR A 26 9.74 2.86 14.82
CA TYR A 26 8.34 3.29 14.90
C TYR A 26 7.85 3.94 13.60
N ILE A 27 8.68 3.99 12.55
CA ILE A 27 8.36 4.69 11.31
C ILE A 27 7.05 4.18 10.65
N LEU A 28 6.77 2.88 10.72
CA LEU A 28 5.52 2.32 10.18
C LEU A 28 4.34 2.51 11.14
N GLU A 29 4.57 2.48 12.45
CA GLU A 29 3.54 2.66 13.47
C GLU A 29 2.98 4.09 13.46
N THR A 30 3.87 5.07 13.34
CA THR A 30 3.50 6.50 13.29
C THR A 30 2.63 6.84 12.09
N ILE A 31 2.80 6.10 10.97
CA ILE A 31 1.91 6.20 9.82
C ILE A 31 0.58 5.50 10.12
N ASP A 32 0.62 4.31 10.73
CA ASP A 32 -0.59 3.51 10.94
C ASP A 32 -1.60 4.13 11.91
N VAL A 33 -1.16 4.94 12.87
CA VAL A 33 -2.10 5.64 13.77
C VAL A 33 -2.90 6.74 13.06
N VAL A 34 -2.47 7.18 11.87
CA VAL A 34 -3.17 8.21 11.09
C VAL A 34 -4.34 7.57 10.33
N ALA A 35 -5.56 8.06 10.53
CA ALA A 35 -6.77 7.46 9.98
C ALA A 35 -6.79 7.46 8.44
N PHE A 36 -6.46 8.61 7.82
CA PHE A 36 -6.40 8.79 6.37
C PHE A 36 -5.02 9.27 5.97
N VAL A 37 -4.22 8.40 5.34
CA VAL A 37 -2.81 8.70 5.07
C VAL A 37 -2.31 7.89 3.88
N ASN A 38 -1.41 8.49 3.11
CA ASN A 38 -0.71 7.77 2.07
C ASN A 38 0.39 6.91 2.73
N THR A 39 0.30 5.60 2.56
CA THR A 39 1.24 4.62 3.13
C THR A 39 2.28 4.20 2.10
N PRO A 40 3.40 3.58 2.51
CA PRO A 40 4.36 3.00 1.57
C PRO A 40 3.70 1.98 0.64
N LEU A 41 2.67 1.27 1.13
CA LEU A 41 1.91 0.31 0.32
C LEU A 41 1.10 0.99 -0.79
N HIS A 42 0.55 2.19 -0.58
CA HIS A 42 -0.10 2.95 -1.65
C HIS A 42 0.87 3.26 -2.79
N VAL A 43 2.06 3.71 -2.43
CA VAL A 43 3.13 4.05 -3.37
C VAL A 43 3.59 2.79 -4.11
N ALA A 44 3.94 1.72 -3.40
CA ALA A 44 4.35 0.47 -4.03
C ALA A 44 3.25 -0.13 -4.93
N SER A 45 1.98 0.04 -4.56
CA SER A 45 0.85 -0.40 -5.36
C SER A 45 0.70 0.38 -6.66
N ALA A 46 0.87 1.71 -6.63
CA ALA A 46 0.83 2.53 -7.84
C ALA A 46 1.97 2.19 -8.81
N PHE A 47 3.17 1.93 -8.29
CA PHE A 47 4.36 1.62 -9.10
C PHE A 47 4.51 0.13 -9.46
N GLY A 48 3.62 -0.75 -8.97
CA GLY A 48 3.68 -2.18 -9.29
C GLY A 48 4.79 -2.95 -8.59
N ASN A 49 5.38 -2.42 -7.52
CA ASN A 49 6.48 -3.05 -6.81
C ASN A 49 6.00 -4.20 -5.93
N LEU A 50 5.76 -5.36 -6.57
CA LEU A 50 5.18 -6.53 -5.93
C LEU A 50 5.94 -6.96 -4.67
N SER A 51 7.26 -7.19 -4.77
CA SER A 51 8.06 -7.69 -3.64
C SER A 51 8.01 -6.74 -2.45
N PHE A 52 8.14 -5.43 -2.71
CA PHE A 52 8.06 -4.41 -1.67
C PHE A 52 6.65 -4.33 -1.05
N ALA A 53 5.61 -4.43 -1.86
CA ALA A 53 4.23 -4.41 -1.40
C ALA A 53 3.92 -5.63 -0.50
N MET A 54 4.36 -6.83 -0.90
CA MET A 54 4.20 -8.03 -0.09
C MET A 54 4.98 -7.91 1.23
N GLU A 55 6.20 -7.41 1.19
CA GLU A 55 7.01 -7.20 2.38
C GLU A 55 6.38 -6.18 3.34
N THR A 56 5.89 -5.07 2.80
CA THR A 56 5.16 -4.06 3.58
C THR A 56 3.89 -4.64 4.21
N MET A 57 3.15 -5.49 3.48
CA MET A 57 1.99 -6.19 4.02
C MET A 57 2.35 -7.18 5.12
N ASN A 58 3.47 -7.90 5.01
CA ASN A 58 3.95 -8.80 6.04
C ASN A 58 4.29 -8.04 7.33
N LEU A 59 4.94 -6.87 7.20
CA LEU A 59 5.33 -6.04 8.34
C LEU A 59 4.13 -5.31 8.96
N LYS A 60 3.20 -4.81 8.14
CA LYS A 60 2.07 -3.98 8.59
C LYS A 60 0.79 -4.22 7.77
N PRO A 61 0.07 -5.33 8.03
CA PRO A 61 -1.13 -5.70 7.28
C PRO A 61 -2.24 -4.64 7.28
N SER A 62 -2.33 -3.82 8.34
CA SER A 62 -3.30 -2.74 8.46
C SER A 62 -3.23 -1.73 7.30
N PHE A 63 -2.07 -1.56 6.68
CA PHE A 63 -1.89 -0.67 5.53
C PHE A 63 -2.75 -1.06 4.32
N ALA A 64 -3.08 -2.34 4.15
CA ALA A 64 -3.89 -2.79 3.02
C ALA A 64 -5.31 -2.20 3.04
N ARG A 65 -5.82 -1.88 4.23
CA ARG A 65 -7.17 -1.33 4.44
C ARG A 65 -7.20 0.18 4.66
N LYS A 66 -6.02 0.84 4.71
CA LYS A 66 -5.94 2.29 4.86
C LYS A 66 -6.43 2.98 3.59
N LEU A 67 -7.14 4.08 3.78
CA LEU A 67 -7.48 5.01 2.72
C LEU A 67 -6.53 6.21 2.80
N ASN A 68 -6.03 6.67 1.66
CA ASN A 68 -5.31 7.93 1.61
C ASN A 68 -6.28 9.13 1.65
N THR A 69 -5.74 10.35 1.59
CA THR A 69 -6.55 11.59 1.61
C THR A 69 -7.42 11.79 0.37
N TYR A 70 -7.19 11.01 -0.69
CA TYR A 70 -8.05 10.95 -1.87
C TYR A 70 -9.18 9.92 -1.71
N GLY A 71 -9.17 9.14 -0.63
CA GLY A 71 -10.10 8.07 -0.34
C GLY A 71 -9.84 6.80 -1.15
N SER A 72 -8.63 6.62 -1.69
CA SER A 72 -8.21 5.40 -2.38
C SER A 72 -7.45 4.50 -1.41
N SER A 73 -7.69 3.19 -1.48
CA SER A 73 -6.84 2.18 -0.83
C SER A 73 -5.67 1.77 -1.73
N PRO A 74 -4.66 1.03 -1.24
CA PRO A 74 -3.59 0.53 -2.10
C PRO A 74 -4.11 -0.33 -3.25
N LEU A 75 -5.17 -1.12 -3.04
CA LEU A 75 -5.81 -1.91 -4.09
C LEU A 75 -6.42 -1.04 -5.20
N HIS A 76 -7.04 0.10 -4.83
CA HIS A 76 -7.58 1.03 -5.83
C HIS A 76 -6.46 1.56 -6.73
N LEU A 77 -5.35 2.00 -6.14
CA LEU A 77 -4.19 2.49 -6.90
C LEU A 77 -3.55 1.42 -7.78
N ALA A 78 -3.44 0.19 -7.29
CA ALA A 78 -2.93 -0.92 -8.09
C ALA A 78 -3.78 -1.15 -9.36
N ILE A 79 -5.10 -1.00 -9.25
CA ILE A 79 -6.02 -1.19 -10.38
C ILE A 79 -6.02 0.01 -11.32
N GLU A 80 -6.05 1.22 -10.77
CA GLU A 80 -5.97 2.47 -11.54
C GLU A 80 -4.70 2.52 -12.40
N GLU A 81 -3.58 2.04 -11.87
CA GLU A 81 -2.28 1.99 -12.56
C GLU A 81 -2.04 0.68 -13.36
N GLY A 82 -3.03 -0.21 -13.46
CA GLY A 82 -2.95 -1.42 -14.29
C GLY A 82 -2.00 -2.51 -13.76
N GLN A 83 -1.72 -2.53 -12.45
CA GLN A 83 -0.79 -3.46 -11.80
C GLN A 83 -1.43 -4.83 -11.51
N THR A 84 -1.89 -5.52 -12.55
CA THR A 84 -2.68 -6.76 -12.46
C THR A 84 -2.06 -7.82 -11.56
N ARG A 85 -0.75 -8.06 -11.66
CA ARG A 85 -0.08 -9.08 -10.84
C ARG A 85 -0.12 -8.73 -9.35
N LEU A 86 0.13 -7.46 -9.01
CA LEU A 86 0.10 -6.98 -7.63
C LEU A 86 -1.33 -7.03 -7.08
N THR A 87 -2.31 -6.58 -7.85
CA THR A 87 -3.73 -6.68 -7.51
C THR A 87 -4.15 -8.10 -7.14
N LEU A 88 -3.77 -9.10 -7.96
CA LEU A 88 -4.10 -10.49 -7.68
C LEU A 88 -3.46 -11.01 -6.39
N GLU A 89 -2.20 -10.63 -6.11
CA GLU A 89 -1.53 -11.05 -4.87
C GLU A 89 -2.14 -10.37 -3.63
N LEU A 90 -2.49 -9.08 -3.70
CA LEU A 90 -3.21 -8.39 -2.62
C LEU A 90 -4.54 -9.10 -2.30
N LEU A 91 -5.28 -9.51 -3.32
CA LEU A 91 -6.56 -10.22 -3.16
C LEU A 91 -6.43 -11.65 -2.66
N LYS A 92 -5.31 -12.32 -2.95
CA LYS A 92 -5.03 -13.64 -2.36
C LYS A 92 -4.78 -13.53 -0.86
N LEU A 93 -4.13 -12.46 -0.42
CA LEU A 93 -3.83 -12.23 1.00
C LEU A 93 -5.06 -11.78 1.79
N ASP A 94 -5.86 -10.86 1.23
CA ASP A 94 -7.11 -10.41 1.83
C ASP A 94 -8.20 -10.22 0.76
N PRO A 95 -9.04 -11.24 0.53
CA PRO A 95 -10.12 -11.17 -0.45
C PRO A 95 -11.18 -10.10 -0.13
N ASP A 96 -11.32 -9.70 1.14
CA ASP A 96 -12.31 -8.68 1.54
C ASP A 96 -11.91 -7.27 1.09
N LEU A 97 -10.68 -7.06 0.61
CA LEU A 97 -10.23 -5.75 0.10
C LEU A 97 -11.09 -5.24 -1.07
N VAL A 98 -11.69 -6.13 -1.87
CA VAL A 98 -12.62 -5.72 -2.96
C VAL A 98 -13.88 -5.03 -2.44
N ARG A 99 -14.24 -5.25 -1.17
CA ARG A 99 -15.45 -4.70 -0.54
C ARG A 99 -15.19 -3.35 0.10
N LEU A 100 -13.92 -2.94 0.23
CA LEU A 100 -13.56 -1.62 0.75
C LEU A 100 -14.05 -0.55 -0.22
N ARG A 101 -14.88 0.35 0.29
CA ARG A 101 -15.39 1.48 -0.48
C ARG A 101 -14.45 2.66 -0.30
N GLY A 102 -13.98 3.18 -1.43
CA GLY A 102 -13.22 4.43 -1.45
C GLY A 102 -14.11 5.67 -1.38
N LYS A 103 -13.57 6.80 -1.83
CA LYS A 103 -14.32 8.06 -1.98
C LYS A 103 -15.58 7.84 -2.84
N GLU A 104 -16.68 8.50 -2.45
CA GLU A 104 -17.98 8.47 -3.16
C GLU A 104 -18.64 7.09 -3.26
N GLY A 105 -18.20 6.11 -2.47
CA GLY A 105 -18.79 4.77 -2.49
C GLY A 105 -18.38 3.93 -3.69
N THR A 106 -17.38 4.39 -4.45
CA THR A 106 -16.79 3.66 -5.57
C THR A 106 -16.32 2.31 -5.07
N GLN A 107 -16.99 1.25 -5.52
CA GLN A 107 -16.45 -0.10 -5.44
C GLN A 107 -15.33 -0.19 -6.46
N THR A 108 -14.21 -0.76 -6.07
CA THR A 108 -13.18 -1.23 -6.98
C THR A 108 -13.82 -2.15 -8.03
N LEU A 109 -14.13 -1.60 -9.21
CA LEU A 109 -14.78 -2.36 -10.29
C LEU A 109 -13.75 -3.29 -10.91
N PHE A 110 -13.81 -4.57 -10.51
CA PHE A 110 -13.05 -5.64 -11.14
C PHE A 110 -13.75 -6.00 -12.45
N VAL A 111 -13.35 -5.39 -13.56
CA VAL A 111 -13.72 -5.87 -14.90
C VAL A 111 -12.64 -6.86 -15.31
N MET A 112 -12.96 -8.16 -15.25
CA MET A 112 -12.16 -9.24 -15.87
C MET A 112 -12.35 -9.22 -17.38
#